data_AF-A0A926BWC4-F1
#
_entry.id   AF-A0A926BWC4-F1
#
_cell.length_a   1.000
_cell.length_b   1.000
_cell.length_c   1.000
_cell.angle_alpha   90.00
_cell.angle_beta   90.00
_cell.angle_gamma   90.00
#
_symmetry.space_group_name_H-M   'P 1'
#
loop_
_entity.id
_entity.type
_entity.pdbx_description
1 polymer ?
#
loop_
_entity_poly.entity_id
_entity_poly.type
_entity_poly.pdbx_seq_one_letter_code
_entity_poly.pdbx_strand_id
1 'polypeptide(L)'
;MRSWWPVAAIKLDNKRLLGEHNELLIMARSICGLSKGWKNHPETKRWVGHSKAMKARHDEIAEEMVRRGMNHKSPWPDELVDDSHTDDFPA
;
A
#
# COMPACT_ATOMS: atom_id res chain seq x y z
N MET A 1 -8.08 9.44 -1.86
CA MET A 1 -7.57 8.07 -1.70
C MET A 1 -8.21 7.14 -2.69
N ARG A 2 -7.37 6.47 -3.47
CA ARG A 2 -7.75 5.39 -4.38
C ARG A 2 -6.63 4.38 -4.33
N SER A 3 -6.92 3.15 -3.90
CA SER A 3 -6.11 2.05 -4.42
C SER A 3 -6.41 1.99 -5.92
N TRP A 4 -5.37 1.96 -6.75
CA TRP A 4 -5.53 1.79 -8.19
C TRP A 4 -5.52 0.31 -8.58
N TRP A 5 -5.49 -0.58 -7.58
CA TRP A 5 -5.76 -2.00 -7.76
C TRP A 5 -7.10 -2.21 -8.48
N PRO A 6 -7.19 -3.04 -9.55
CA PRO A 6 -6.20 -4.02 -10.04
C PRO A 6 -5.27 -3.54 -11.17
N VAL A 7 -5.08 -2.23 -11.35
CA VAL A 7 -4.18 -1.70 -12.37
C VAL A 7 -2.72 -1.95 -11.97
N ALA A 8 -1.98 -2.65 -12.83
CA ALA A 8 -0.55 -2.90 -12.65
C ALA A 8 0.25 -1.59 -12.49
N ALA A 9 1.25 -1.58 -11.60
CA ALA A 9 2.02 -0.38 -11.26
C ALA A 9 2.68 0.26 -12.50
N ILE A 10 3.15 -0.57 -13.44
CA ILE A 10 3.75 -0.13 -14.71
C ILE A 10 2.82 0.74 -15.57
N LYS A 11 1.49 0.60 -15.43
CA LYS A 11 0.49 1.37 -16.17
C LYS A 11 0.14 2.70 -15.50
N LEU A 12 0.58 2.94 -14.27
CA LEU A 12 0.33 4.19 -13.56
C LEU A 12 1.30 5.27 -14.02
N ASP A 13 0.84 6.51 -14.17
CA ASP A 13 1.76 7.65 -14.30
C ASP A 13 2.46 7.94 -12.96
N ASN A 14 3.50 8.76 -12.99
CA ASN A 14 4.32 9.07 -11.82
C ASN A 14 3.52 9.64 -10.64
N LYS A 15 2.49 10.47 -10.90
CA LYS A 15 1.69 11.08 -9.84
C LYS A 15 0.79 10.06 -9.17
N ARG A 16 0.17 9.17 -9.94
CA ARG A 16 -0.65 8.07 -9.40
C ARG A 16 0.20 7.05 -8.64
N LEU A 17 1.37 6.69 -9.18
CA LEU A 17 2.33 5.78 -8.54
C LEU A 17 2.79 6.30 -7.17
N LEU A 18 3.23 7.56 -7.10
CA LEU A 18 3.65 8.20 -5.84
C LEU A 18 2.48 8.39 -4.86
N GLY A 19 1.31 8.76 -5.37
CA GLY A 19 0.10 8.90 -4.56
C GLY A 19 -0.29 7.58 -3.90
N GLU A 20 -0.30 6.49 -4.68
CA GLU A 20 -0.63 5.15 -4.17
C GLU A 20 0.42 4.67 -3.17
N HIS A 21 1.71 4.82 -3.46
CA HIS A 21 2.81 4.48 -2.54
C HIS A 21 2.60 5.09 -1.14
N ASN A 22 2.28 6.38 -1.08
CA ASN A 22 2.07 7.09 0.19
C ASN A 22 0.75 6.71 0.86
N GLU A 23 -0.34 6.63 0.11
CA GLU A 23 -1.67 6.27 0.64
C GLU A 23 -1.68 4.86 1.23
N LEU A 24 -0.98 3.91 0.61
CA LEU A 24 -0.85 2.53 1.07
C LEU A 24 -0.17 2.45 2.44
N LEU A 25 0.92 3.19 2.64
CA LEU A 25 1.61 3.28 3.95
C LEU A 25 0.71 3.90 5.03
N ILE A 26 -0.05 4.94 4.69
CA ILE A 26 -0.99 5.57 5.64
C ILE A 26 -2.08 4.58 6.06
N MET A 27 -2.65 3.83 5.11
CA MET A 27 -3.63 2.78 5.41
C MET A 27 -3.04 1.70 6.30
N ALA A 28 -1.85 1.21 5.98
CA ALA A 28 -1.19 0.14 6.74
C ALA A 28 -0.95 0.57 8.20
N ARG A 29 -0.43 1.77 8.42
CA ARG A 29 -0.27 2.35 9.77
C ARG A 29 -1.60 2.50 10.50
N SER A 30 -2.68 2.81 9.80
CA SER A 30 -4.03 2.91 10.37
C SER A 30 -4.56 1.55 10.81
N ILE A 31 -4.39 0.53 9.97
CA ILE A 31 -4.81 -0.85 10.22
C ILE A 31 -4.05 -1.44 11.43
N CYS A 32 -2.74 -1.21 11.49
CA CYS A 32 -1.89 -1.62 12.63
C CYS A 32 -2.10 -0.78 13.90
N GLY A 33 -3.03 0.18 13.91
CA GLY A 33 -3.33 1.01 15.07
C GLY A 33 -2.27 2.07 15.42
N LEU A 34 -1.24 2.23 14.58
CA LEU A 34 -0.20 3.26 14.73
C LEU A 34 -0.69 4.66 14.35
N SER A 35 -1.84 4.76 13.69
CA SER A 35 -2.52 6.01 13.38
C SER A 35 -4.03 5.90 13.61
N LYS A 36 -4.63 6.94 14.20
CA LYS A 36 -6.10 7.06 14.29
C LYS A 36 -6.71 7.64 13.00
N GLY A 37 -5.91 8.29 12.17
CA GLY A 37 -6.34 8.83 10.89
C GLY A 37 -6.67 7.71 9.91
N TRP A 38 -7.65 7.93 9.02
CA TRP A 38 -8.03 6.99 7.96
C TRP A 38 -8.66 5.66 8.38
N LYS A 39 -8.79 5.37 9.69
CA LYS A 39 -9.39 4.11 10.19
C LYS A 39 -10.81 3.87 9.68
N ASN A 40 -11.58 4.95 9.54
CA ASN A 40 -12.96 4.90 9.07
C ASN A 40 -13.10 5.06 7.55
N HIS A 41 -12.00 5.24 6.82
CA HIS A 41 -12.05 5.41 5.37
C HIS A 41 -12.47 4.09 4.69
N PRO A 42 -13.39 4.12 3.71
CA PRO A 42 -13.89 2.91 3.05
C PRO A 42 -12.77 2.03 2.49
N GLU A 43 -11.76 2.67 1.89
CA GLU A 43 -10.60 1.95 1.35
C GLU A 43 -9.80 1.25 2.45
N THR A 44 -9.41 1.95 3.52
CA THR A 44 -8.72 1.32 4.66
C THR A 44 -9.50 0.13 5.20
N LYS A 45 -10.82 0.24 5.33
CA LYS A 45 -11.68 -0.86 5.77
C LYS A 45 -11.66 -2.06 4.82
N ARG A 46 -11.56 -1.83 3.51
CA ARG A 46 -11.42 -2.88 2.50
C ARG A 46 -10.13 -3.68 2.73
N TRP A 47 -9.04 -3.00 3.11
CA TRP A 47 -7.73 -3.63 3.32
C TRP A 47 -7.49 -4.17 4.75
N VAL A 48 -8.43 -3.98 5.70
CA VAL A 48 -8.32 -4.60 7.03
C VAL A 48 -8.27 -6.12 6.89
N GLY A 49 -7.25 -6.77 7.47
CA GLY A 49 -7.06 -8.21 7.30
C GLY A 49 -6.16 -8.61 6.12
N HIS A 50 -5.71 -7.65 5.29
CA HIS A 50 -4.96 -7.89 4.05
C HIS A 50 -3.54 -7.28 4.05
N SER A 51 -2.85 -7.23 5.20
CA SER A 51 -1.57 -6.52 5.32
C SER A 51 -0.45 -7.11 4.45
N LYS A 52 -0.45 -8.43 4.22
CA LYS A 52 0.51 -9.07 3.30
C LYS A 52 0.25 -8.71 1.84
N ALA A 53 -1.02 -8.66 1.43
CA ALA A 53 -1.40 -8.16 0.10
C ALA A 53 -1.01 -6.69 -0.09
N MET A 54 -1.14 -5.86 0.96
CA MET A 54 -0.66 -4.48 0.92
C MET A 54 0.86 -4.42 0.76
N LYS A 55 1.63 -5.24 1.48
CA LYS A 55 3.08 -5.32 1.29
C LYS A 55 3.42 -5.71 -0.14
N ALA A 56 2.79 -6.73 -0.69
CA ALA A 56 3.01 -7.15 -2.08
C ALA A 56 2.74 -6.01 -3.08
N ARG A 57 1.67 -5.23 -2.86
CA ARG A 57 1.37 -4.05 -3.67
C ARG A 57 2.40 -2.94 -3.50
N HIS A 58 2.90 -2.73 -2.28
CA HIS A 58 3.95 -1.75 -2.01
C HIS A 58 5.23 -2.11 -2.76
N ASP A 59 5.62 -3.40 -2.69
CA ASP A 59 6.81 -3.92 -3.34
C ASP A 59 6.69 -3.74 -4.87
N GLU A 60 5.54 -4.05 -5.48
CA GLU A 60 5.28 -3.82 -6.92
C GLU A 60 5.45 -2.32 -7.30
N ILE A 61 4.92 -1.42 -6.47
CA ILE A 61 5.03 0.02 -6.71
C ILE A 61 6.48 0.50 -6.52
N ALA A 62 7.17 0.00 -5.50
CA ALA A 62 8.55 0.35 -5.19
C ALA A 62 9.50 -0.10 -6.31
N GLU A 63 9.32 -1.32 -6.82
CA GLU A 63 10.06 -1.85 -7.96
C GLU A 63 9.86 -0.96 -9.20
N GLU A 64 8.62 -0.55 -9.48
CA GLU A 64 8.34 0.34 -10.60
C GLU A 64 8.96 1.74 -10.41
N MET A 65 8.94 2.28 -9.18
CA MET A 65 9.61 3.54 -8.85
C MET A 65 11.12 3.44 -9.11
N VAL A 66 11.78 2.37 -8.64
CA VAL A 66 13.20 2.12 -8.86
C VAL A 66 13.49 1.96 -10.35
N ARG A 67 12.67 1.21 -11.09
CA ARG A 67 12.80 1.03 -12.55
C ARG A 67 12.74 2.35 -13.31
N ARG A 68 11.96 3.33 -12.84
CA ARG A 68 11.87 4.69 -13.41
C ARG A 68 13.01 5.61 -12.98
N GLY A 69 13.95 5.15 -12.16
CA GLY A 69 15.03 5.97 -11.61
C GLY A 69 14.57 6.94 -10.52
N MET A 70 13.42 6.69 -9.88
CA MET A 70 12.97 7.49 -8.74
C MET A 70 13.78 7.15 -7.49
N ASN A 71 14.04 8.14 -6.66
CA ASN A 71 14.75 7.97 -5.39
C ASN A 71 13.79 7.48 -4.30
N HIS A 72 13.51 6.17 -4.29
CA HIS A 72 12.67 5.54 -3.26
C HIS A 72 13.44 5.45 -1.93
N LYS A 73 12.87 6.01 -0.87
CA LYS A 73 13.48 6.10 0.48
C LYS A 73 12.56 5.63 1.60
N SER A 74 11.43 5.01 1.23
CA SER A 74 10.36 4.66 2.16
C SER A 74 9.99 3.19 1.94
N PRO A 75 10.86 2.26 2.38
CA PRO A 75 10.58 0.83 2.35
C PRO A 75 9.37 0.50 3.22
N TRP A 76 8.76 -0.66 2.97
CA TRP A 76 7.69 -1.16 3.82
C TRP A 76 8.25 -1.43 5.23
N PRO A 77 7.66 -0.87 6.30
CA PRO A 77 8.09 -1.18 7.66
C PRO A 77 7.66 -2.59 8.05
N ASP A 78 8.59 -3.43 8.52
CA ASP A 78 8.33 -4.82 8.88
C ASP A 78 7.25 -4.98 9.96
N GLU A 79 7.16 -4.00 10.87
CA GLU A 79 6.14 -3.91 11.93
C GLU A 79 4.69 -3.76 11.41
N LEU A 80 4.49 -3.47 10.12
CA LEU A 80 3.16 -3.36 9.51
C LEU A 80 2.67 -4.67 8.88
N VAL A 81 3.53 -5.69 8.82
CA VAL A 81 3.13 -7.02 8.38
C VAL A 81 2.62 -7.79 9.59
N ASP A 82 1.42 -8.33 9.47
CA ASP A 82 0.86 -9.23 10.48
C ASP A 82 0.69 -10.60 9.83
N ASP A 83 1.41 -11.60 10.35
CA ASP A 83 1.43 -12.94 9.79
C ASP A 83 0.07 -13.65 9.82
N SER A 84 -0.87 -13.18 10.65
CA SER A 84 -2.25 -13.67 10.70
C SER A 84 -3.13 -13.16 9.55
N HIS A 85 -2.71 -12.09 8.85
CA HIS A 85 -3.46 -11.50 7.76
C HIS A 85 -3.29 -12.30 6.46
N THR A 86 -4.28 -12.19 5.56
CA THR A 86 -4.27 -12.89 4.28
C THR A 86 -3.37 -12.20 3.24
N ASP A 87 -2.84 -13.03 2.35
CA ASP A 87 -2.14 -12.64 1.12
C ASP A 87 -3.12 -12.26 -0.01
N ASP A 88 -4.41 -12.58 0.15
CA ASP A 88 -5.44 -12.27 -0.84
C ASP A 88 -5.66 -10.77 -0.94
N PHE A 89 -5.84 -10.26 -2.15
CA PHE A 89 -6.27 -8.89 -2.35
C PHE A 89 -7.74 -8.71 -1.98
N PRO A 90 -8.12 -7.56 -1.40
CA PRO A 90 -9.51 -7.32 -1.03
C PRO A 90 -10.40 -7.24 -2.29
N ALA A 91 -11.53 -7.96 -2.21
CA ALA A 91 -12.55 -8.02 -3.25
C ALA A 91 -13.14 -6.64 -3.62
#